data_AF-A0A443L970-F1
#
_entry.id   AF-A0A443L970-F1
#
_cell.length_a   1.000
_cell.length_b   1.000
_cell.length_c   1.000
_cell.angle_alpha   90.00
_cell.angle_beta   90.00
_cell.angle_gamma   90.00
#
_symmetry.space_group_name_H-M   'P 1'
#
loop_
_entity.id
_entity.type
_entity.pdbx_description
1 polymer ?
#
loop_
_entity_poly.entity_id
_entity_poly.type
_entity_poly.pdbx_seq_one_letter_code
_entity_poly.pdbx_strand_id
1 'polypeptide(L)'
;MSESIKTIVGVLGPSSVAALVEATNKIAVVAAHELGLNDLTPDEIVQIESVKLHVLADREVDLSVAVNELRAIPSVAARLKAREDAQRVARGHEDAIQCLRPSERMTYARQHGLTGSQADKLVAADHVKVLSTLEGKAKLDYARKHGLA
;
A
#
# COMPACT_ATOMS: atom_id res chain seq x y z
N MET A 1 1.80 19.23 5.24
CA MET A 1 0.62 19.85 5.87
C MET A 1 -0.12 20.64 4.82
N SER A 2 -1.31 20.20 4.44
CA SER A 2 -2.12 20.89 3.43
C SER A 2 -2.65 22.23 3.95
N GLU A 3 -3.04 23.07 3.02
CA GLU A 3 -3.56 24.40 3.26
C GLU A 3 -4.85 24.38 4.08
N SER A 4 -5.71 23.36 3.89
CA SER A 4 -6.98 23.21 4.62
C SER A 4 -6.77 22.95 6.11
N ILE A 5 -5.80 22.10 6.46
CA ILE A 5 -5.44 21.84 7.86
C ILE A 5 -4.82 23.09 8.48
N LYS A 6 -3.98 23.83 7.73
CA LYS A 6 -3.40 25.08 8.23
C LYS A 6 -4.45 26.15 8.52
N THR A 7 -5.47 26.29 7.67
CA THR A 7 -6.57 27.24 7.89
C THR A 7 -7.41 26.85 9.10
N ILE A 8 -7.74 25.57 9.24
CA ILE A 8 -8.49 25.06 10.40
C ILE A 8 -7.68 25.25 11.69
N VAL A 9 -6.39 24.89 11.69
CA VAL A 9 -5.47 25.06 12.84
C VAL A 9 -5.24 26.54 13.18
N GLY A 10 -5.26 27.45 12.21
CA GLY A 10 -5.07 28.89 12.44
C GLY A 10 -6.29 29.58 13.06
N VAL A 11 -7.48 29.00 12.94
CA VAL A 11 -8.73 29.53 13.50
C VAL A 11 -9.08 28.84 14.83
N LEU A 12 -8.66 27.59 15.00
CA LEU A 12 -8.93 26.78 16.19
C LEU A 12 -7.91 27.03 17.32
N GLY A 13 -8.40 26.99 18.56
CA GLY A 13 -7.53 27.01 19.73
C GLY A 13 -6.68 25.75 19.85
N PRO A 14 -5.60 25.77 20.67
CA PRO A 14 -4.64 24.67 20.79
C PRO A 14 -5.29 23.32 21.20
N SER A 15 -6.35 23.35 21.99
CA SER A 15 -7.09 22.14 22.40
C SER A 15 -7.79 21.45 21.23
N SER A 16 -8.42 22.20 20.33
CA SER A 16 -9.12 21.65 19.16
C SER A 16 -8.16 21.11 18.11
N VAL A 17 -6.94 21.67 18.02
CA VAL A 17 -5.86 21.15 17.18
C VAL A 17 -5.39 19.79 17.69
N ALA A 18 -5.23 19.63 19.01
CA ALA A 18 -4.87 18.35 19.61
C ALA A 18 -5.95 17.29 19.34
N ALA A 19 -7.23 17.63 19.53
CA ALA A 19 -8.37 16.75 19.24
C ALA A 19 -8.43 16.34 17.76
N LEU A 20 -8.19 17.27 16.84
CA LEU A 20 -8.13 16.99 15.40
C LEU A 20 -7.04 15.98 15.06
N VAL A 21 -5.82 16.18 15.59
CA VAL A 21 -4.70 15.27 15.36
C VAL A 21 -4.98 13.89 15.94
N GLU A 22 -5.53 13.82 17.15
CA GLU A 22 -5.88 12.57 17.81
C GLU A 22 -6.94 11.78 17.02
N ALA A 23 -8.04 12.44 16.63
CA ALA A 23 -9.10 11.83 15.82
C ALA A 23 -8.57 11.34 14.47
N THR A 24 -7.75 12.16 13.80
CA THR A 24 -7.15 11.80 12.51
C THR A 24 -6.29 10.54 12.64
N ASN A 25 -5.45 10.46 13.68
CA ASN A 25 -4.60 9.30 13.91
C ASN A 25 -5.41 8.04 14.23
N LYS A 26 -6.44 8.14 15.08
CA LYS A 26 -7.31 7.00 15.41
C LYS A 26 -8.02 6.46 14.17
N ILE A 27 -8.60 7.35 13.37
CA ILE A 27 -9.31 6.96 12.14
C ILE A 27 -8.33 6.35 11.12
N ALA A 28 -7.14 6.93 10.95
CA ALA A 28 -6.12 6.38 10.06
C ALA A 28 -5.75 4.94 10.42
N VAL A 29 -5.57 4.64 11.70
CA VAL A 29 -5.25 3.29 12.19
C VAL A 29 -6.41 2.31 11.92
N VAL A 30 -7.65 2.69 12.25
CA VAL A 30 -8.81 1.81 12.04
C VAL A 30 -9.07 1.62 10.55
N ALA A 31 -8.98 2.67 9.74
CA ALA A 31 -9.15 2.57 8.30
C ALA A 31 -8.05 1.71 7.64
N ALA A 32 -6.81 1.80 8.12
CA ALA A 32 -5.74 0.89 7.70
C ALA A 32 -6.05 -0.57 8.06
N HIS A 33 -6.66 -0.84 9.21
CA HIS A 33 -7.05 -2.20 9.60
C HIS A 33 -8.26 -2.73 8.84
N GLU A 34 -9.35 -1.94 8.74
CA GLU A 34 -10.62 -2.40 8.17
C GLU A 34 -10.70 -2.28 6.66
N LEU A 35 -10.13 -1.22 6.09
CA LEU A 35 -10.13 -0.98 4.64
C LEU A 35 -8.82 -1.44 3.99
N GLY A 36 -7.79 -1.69 4.80
CA GLY A 36 -6.45 -2.02 4.34
C GLY A 36 -5.77 -0.87 3.58
N LEU A 37 -6.24 0.36 3.75
CA LEU A 37 -5.68 1.55 3.11
C LEU A 37 -4.66 2.21 4.05
N ASN A 38 -3.37 2.05 3.74
CA ASN A 38 -2.28 2.55 4.58
C ASN A 38 -1.82 3.97 4.19
N ASP A 39 -2.32 4.48 3.07
CA ASP A 39 -1.93 5.72 2.39
C ASP A 39 -3.05 6.79 2.47
N LEU A 40 -3.86 6.77 3.52
CA LEU A 40 -4.86 7.80 3.74
C LEU A 40 -4.19 9.12 4.10
N THR A 41 -4.55 10.17 3.37
CA THR A 41 -4.03 11.51 3.65
C THR A 41 -4.84 12.15 4.78
N PRO A 42 -4.21 12.97 5.65
CA PRO A 42 -4.93 13.69 6.68
C PRO A 42 -6.08 14.54 6.13
N ASP A 43 -5.95 15.09 4.92
CA ASP A 43 -6.98 15.92 4.28
C ASP A 43 -8.27 15.15 4.01
N GLU A 44 -8.16 13.90 3.58
CA GLU A 44 -9.32 13.04 3.34
C GLU A 44 -10.05 12.73 4.64
N ILE A 45 -9.30 12.57 5.73
CA ILE A 45 -9.86 12.29 7.05
C ILE A 45 -10.56 13.53 7.63
N VAL A 46 -10.00 14.72 7.45
CA VAL A 46 -10.60 15.97 7.94
C VAL A 46 -11.88 16.36 7.19
N GLN A 47 -12.07 15.85 5.96
CA GLN A 47 -13.30 16.11 5.19
C GLN A 47 -14.53 15.38 5.76
N ILE A 48 -14.32 14.35 6.58
CA ILE A 48 -15.36 13.54 7.21
C ILE A 48 -16.17 14.38 8.21
N GLU A 49 -17.48 14.20 8.24
CA GLU A 49 -18.37 14.92 9.15
C GLU A 49 -18.12 14.55 10.62
N SER A 50 -17.91 13.27 10.92
CA SER A 50 -17.56 12.80 12.26
C SER A 50 -16.34 13.49 12.87
N VAL A 51 -15.32 13.80 12.06
CA VAL A 51 -14.11 14.52 12.52
C VAL A 51 -14.41 15.98 12.81
N LYS A 52 -15.19 16.64 11.93
CA LYS A 52 -15.62 18.02 12.14
C LYS A 52 -16.49 18.16 13.40
N LEU A 53 -17.44 17.25 13.60
CA LEU A 53 -18.31 17.24 14.77
C LEU A 53 -17.54 17.02 16.07
N HIS A 54 -16.53 16.16 16.06
CA HIS A 54 -15.66 15.97 17.22
C HIS A 54 -14.89 17.24 17.56
N VAL A 55 -14.31 17.90 16.56
CA VAL A 55 -13.44 19.06 16.77
C VAL A 55 -14.23 20.33 17.10
N LEU A 56 -15.42 20.51 16.52
CA LEU A 56 -16.23 21.71 16.67
C LEU A 56 -17.28 21.62 17.78
N ALA A 57 -17.84 20.43 18.03
CA ALA A 57 -18.92 20.22 18.98
C ALA A 57 -18.54 19.33 20.17
N ASP A 58 -17.25 18.97 20.30
CA ASP A 58 -16.70 18.14 21.38
C ASP A 58 -17.44 16.81 21.57
N ARG A 59 -17.97 16.26 20.46
CA ARG A 59 -18.67 14.97 20.45
C ARG A 59 -17.68 13.82 20.30
N GLU A 60 -17.95 12.67 20.90
CA GLU A 60 -17.11 11.49 20.68
C GLU A 60 -17.12 11.06 19.21
N VAL A 61 -15.95 10.66 18.70
CA VAL A 61 -15.81 10.10 17.35
C VAL A 61 -16.27 8.64 17.38
N ASP A 62 -17.38 8.36 16.72
CA ASP A 62 -17.73 6.98 16.37
C ASP A 62 -16.86 6.54 15.18
N LEU A 63 -15.87 5.70 15.48
CA LEU A 63 -14.91 5.20 14.50
C LEU A 63 -15.58 4.38 13.39
N SER A 64 -16.67 3.68 13.70
CA SER A 64 -17.39 2.86 12.72
C SER A 64 -18.13 3.74 11.70
N VAL A 65 -18.75 4.82 12.17
CA VAL A 65 -19.42 5.81 11.31
C VAL A 65 -18.37 6.56 10.50
N ALA A 66 -17.27 7.01 11.12
CA ALA A 66 -16.20 7.72 10.43
C ALA A 66 -15.56 6.88 9.30
N VAL A 67 -15.37 5.57 9.50
CA VAL A 67 -14.87 4.67 8.45
C VAL A 67 -15.89 4.48 7.33
N ASN A 68 -17.19 4.43 7.63
CA ASN A 68 -18.22 4.39 6.60
C ASN A 68 -18.30 5.69 5.80
N GLU A 69 -18.14 6.83 6.45
CA GLU A 69 -18.06 8.14 5.79
C GLU A 69 -16.80 8.24 4.91
N LEU A 70 -15.67 7.69 5.34
CA LEU A 70 -14.47 7.56 4.50
C LEU A 70 -14.75 6.81 3.20
N ARG A 71 -15.51 5.70 3.26
CA ARG A 71 -15.85 4.91 2.06
C ARG A 71 -16.67 5.72 1.06
N ALA A 72 -17.42 6.73 1.51
CA ALA A 72 -18.23 7.58 0.65
C ALA A 72 -17.39 8.65 -0.08
N ILE A 73 -16.15 8.91 0.35
CA ILE A 73 -15.26 9.84 -0.33
C ILE A 73 -14.87 9.28 -1.70
N PRO A 74 -15.08 10.01 -2.82
CA PRO A 74 -14.83 9.49 -4.16
C PRO A 74 -13.40 8.95 -4.39
N SER A 75 -12.38 9.60 -3.83
CA SER A 75 -10.98 9.15 -3.94
C SER A 75 -10.72 7.83 -3.20
N VAL A 76 -11.34 7.64 -2.04
CA VAL A 76 -11.25 6.43 -1.23
C VAL A 76 -12.04 5.29 -1.88
N ALA A 77 -13.27 5.57 -2.34
CA ALA A 77 -14.11 4.62 -3.06
C ALA A 77 -13.42 4.07 -4.32
N ALA A 78 -12.78 4.96 -5.10
CA ALA A 78 -12.01 4.57 -6.28
C ALA A 78 -10.83 3.65 -5.93
N ARG A 79 -10.11 3.94 -4.84
CA ARG A 79 -9.00 3.09 -4.36
C ARG A 79 -9.48 1.73 -3.86
N LEU A 80 -10.59 1.68 -3.13
CA LEU A 80 -11.20 0.42 -2.70
C LEU A 80 -11.62 -0.43 -3.88
N LYS A 81 -12.27 0.17 -4.89
CA LYS A 81 -12.66 -0.53 -6.12
C LYS A 81 -11.44 -1.03 -6.89
N ALA A 82 -10.41 -0.21 -7.06
CA ALA A 82 -9.18 -0.62 -7.75
C ALA A 82 -8.51 -1.83 -7.06
N ARG A 83 -8.53 -1.86 -5.72
CA ARG A 83 -8.04 -2.99 -4.94
C ARG A 83 -8.90 -4.24 -5.13
N GLU A 84 -10.22 -4.10 -5.06
CA GLU A 84 -11.15 -5.20 -5.29
C GLU A 84 -10.97 -5.78 -6.71
N ASP A 85 -10.83 -4.91 -7.71
CA ASP A 85 -10.55 -5.31 -9.08
C ASP A 85 -9.21 -6.05 -9.20
N ALA A 86 -8.14 -5.56 -8.56
CA ALA A 86 -6.85 -6.24 -8.54
C ALA A 86 -6.92 -7.62 -7.85
N GLN A 87 -7.65 -7.73 -6.74
CA GLN A 87 -7.87 -9.01 -6.06
C GLN A 87 -8.70 -9.97 -6.92
N ARG A 88 -9.71 -9.47 -7.62
CA ARG A 88 -10.53 -10.26 -8.54
C ARG A 88 -9.70 -10.79 -9.71
N VAL A 89 -8.83 -9.97 -10.28
CA VAL A 89 -7.89 -10.38 -11.33
C VAL A 89 -6.93 -11.45 -10.80
N ALA A 90 -6.36 -11.25 -9.60
CA ALA A 90 -5.48 -12.23 -8.97
C ALA A 90 -6.18 -13.58 -8.75
N ARG A 91 -7.40 -13.58 -8.22
CA ARG A 91 -8.21 -14.81 -8.08
C ARG A 91 -8.51 -15.47 -9.41
N GLY A 92 -8.85 -14.68 -10.44
CA GLY A 92 -9.06 -15.20 -11.79
C GLY A 92 -7.83 -15.89 -12.38
N HIS A 93 -6.63 -15.38 -12.09
CA HIS A 93 -5.38 -16.05 -12.45
C HIS A 93 -5.13 -17.32 -11.65
N GLU A 94 -5.40 -17.32 -10.33
CA GLU A 94 -5.29 -18.52 -9.49
C GLU A 94 -6.23 -19.64 -9.99
N ASP A 95 -7.50 -19.31 -10.26
CA ASP A 95 -8.50 -20.25 -10.78
C ASP A 95 -8.07 -20.80 -12.16
N ALA A 96 -7.61 -19.94 -13.05
CA ALA A 96 -7.10 -20.35 -14.36
C ALA A 96 -5.88 -21.28 -14.22
N ILE A 97 -4.94 -20.98 -13.34
CA ILE A 97 -3.75 -21.80 -13.09
C ILE A 97 -4.14 -23.18 -12.54
N GLN A 98 -5.15 -23.25 -11.66
CA GLN A 98 -5.62 -24.53 -11.11
C GLN A 98 -6.16 -25.46 -12.19
N CYS A 99 -6.89 -24.93 -13.18
CA CYS A 99 -7.44 -25.71 -14.28
C CYS A 99 -6.42 -26.09 -15.39
N LEU A 100 -5.26 -25.45 -15.42
CA LEU A 100 -4.22 -25.72 -16.42
C LEU A 100 -3.28 -26.86 -16.01
N ARG A 101 -2.80 -27.62 -16.99
CA ARG A 101 -1.77 -28.65 -16.76
C ARG A 101 -0.44 -27.99 -16.40
N PRO A 102 0.47 -28.67 -15.69
CA PRO A 102 1.77 -28.11 -15.30
C PRO A 102 2.58 -27.49 -16.45
N SER A 103 2.55 -28.09 -17.64
CA SER A 103 3.21 -27.57 -18.85
C SER A 103 2.58 -26.29 -19.40
N GLU A 104 1.27 -26.13 -19.23
CA GLU A 104 0.50 -24.99 -19.76
C GLU A 104 0.56 -23.79 -18.80
N ARG A 105 0.74 -24.04 -17.49
CA ARG A 105 0.90 -23.00 -16.46
C ARG A 105 2.08 -22.08 -16.74
N MET A 106 3.21 -22.62 -17.22
CA MET A 106 4.39 -21.81 -17.52
C MET A 106 4.17 -20.91 -18.74
N THR A 107 3.43 -21.38 -19.75
CA THR A 107 3.06 -20.57 -20.92
C THR A 107 2.06 -19.49 -20.55
N TYR A 108 1.03 -19.84 -19.77
CA TYR A 108 0.05 -18.90 -19.25
C TYR A 108 0.70 -17.81 -18.39
N ALA A 109 1.61 -18.20 -17.50
CA ALA A 109 2.35 -17.26 -16.66
C ALA A 109 3.19 -16.28 -17.50
N ARG A 110 3.79 -16.71 -18.61
CA ARG A 110 4.52 -15.83 -19.53
C ARG A 110 3.60 -14.88 -20.29
N GLN A 111 2.45 -15.37 -20.75
CA GLN A 111 1.48 -14.56 -21.50
C GLN A 111 0.84 -13.46 -20.64
N HIS A 112 0.63 -13.74 -19.35
CA HIS A 112 0.01 -12.81 -18.41
C HIS A 112 1.02 -12.07 -17.51
N GLY A 113 2.33 -12.20 -17.78
CA GLY A 113 3.37 -11.53 -17.00
C GLY A 113 3.46 -11.96 -15.53
N LEU A 114 2.90 -13.13 -15.19
CA LEU A 114 2.89 -13.73 -13.86
C LEU A 114 4.16 -14.55 -13.57
N THR A 115 5.04 -14.71 -14.56
CA THR A 115 6.41 -15.14 -14.27
C THR A 115 7.02 -14.09 -13.37
N GLY A 116 7.17 -14.44 -12.09
CA GLY A 116 7.77 -13.57 -11.08
C GLY A 116 8.98 -12.86 -11.66
N SER A 117 9.04 -11.56 -11.37
CA SER A 117 10.11 -10.61 -11.71
C SER A 117 11.26 -11.31 -12.40
N GLN A 118 11.57 -10.98 -13.66
CA GLN A 118 12.85 -11.31 -14.27
C GLN A 118 13.87 -11.34 -13.15
N ALA A 119 14.37 -12.53 -12.80
CA ALA A 119 15.29 -12.66 -11.67
C ALA A 119 16.28 -11.54 -11.85
N ASP A 120 16.28 -10.56 -10.94
CA ASP A 120 16.99 -9.29 -11.11
C ASP A 120 18.33 -9.68 -11.72
N LYS A 121 18.52 -9.39 -13.01
CA LYS A 121 19.81 -9.61 -13.63
C LYS A 121 20.64 -8.56 -12.92
N LEU A 122 21.27 -8.96 -11.82
CA LEU A 122 22.14 -8.12 -11.02
C LEU A 122 22.95 -7.33 -12.02
N VAL A 123 22.77 -6.01 -11.98
CA VAL A 123 23.52 -5.14 -12.89
C VAL A 123 24.99 -5.46 -12.64
N ALA A 124 25.86 -5.40 -13.65
CA ALA A 124 27.26 -5.83 -13.53
C ALA A 124 27.96 -5.26 -12.26
N ALA A 125 27.56 -4.07 -11.81
CA ALA A 125 27.99 -3.45 -10.57
C ALA A 125 27.69 -4.27 -9.30
N ASP A 126 26.54 -4.93 -9.21
CA ASP A 126 26.17 -5.72 -8.04
C ASP A 126 26.83 -7.11 -8.04
N HIS A 127 27.12 -7.67 -9.22
CA HIS A 127 27.97 -8.86 -9.33
C HIS A 127 29.38 -8.59 -8.81
N VAL A 128 29.96 -7.42 -9.09
CA VAL A 128 31.28 -7.02 -8.58
C VAL A 128 31.26 -6.89 -7.05
N LYS A 129 30.19 -6.33 -6.46
CA LYS A 129 30.03 -6.28 -5.01
C LYS A 129 30.00 -7.67 -4.39
N VAL A 130 29.19 -8.59 -4.93
CA VAL A 130 29.12 -9.96 -4.40
C VAL A 130 30.46 -10.69 -4.54
N LEU A 131 31.11 -10.57 -5.70
CA LEU A 131 32.45 -11.14 -5.95
C LEU A 131 33.55 -10.54 -5.05
N SER A 132 33.38 -9.32 -4.55
CA SER A 132 34.31 -8.68 -3.61
C SER A 132 34.17 -9.23 -2.18
N THR A 133 33.02 -9.78 -1.83
CA THR A 133 32.75 -10.40 -0.52
C THR A 133 33.10 -11.89 -0.44
N LEU A 134 33.35 -12.52 -1.59
CA LEU A 134 33.66 -13.94 -1.70
C LEU A 134 35.16 -14.16 -1.97
N GLU A 135 35.75 -15.14 -1.31
CA GLU A 135 37.17 -15.50 -1.49
C GLU A 135 37.35 -16.90 -2.12
N GLY A 136 38.45 -17.06 -2.86
CA GLY A 136 38.91 -18.35 -3.38
C GLY A 136 37.90 -19.08 -4.27
N LYS A 137 37.63 -20.35 -3.94
CA LYS A 137 36.81 -21.26 -4.76
C LYS A 137 35.34 -20.82 -4.86
N ALA A 138 34.80 -20.23 -3.80
CA ALA A 138 33.42 -19.72 -3.77
C ALA A 138 33.21 -18.59 -4.79
N LYS A 139 34.24 -17.75 -5.00
CA LYS A 139 34.23 -16.69 -6.01
C LYS A 139 34.21 -17.25 -7.44
N LEU A 140 35.02 -18.27 -7.71
CA LEU A 140 35.08 -18.94 -9.01
C LEU A 140 33.79 -19.71 -9.33
N ASP A 141 33.22 -20.40 -8.34
CA ASP A 141 31.97 -21.14 -8.52
C ASP A 141 30.79 -20.18 -8.73
N TYR A 142 30.76 -19.04 -8.04
CA TYR A 142 29.79 -17.97 -8.27
C TYR A 142 29.96 -17.37 -9.68
N ALA A 143 31.18 -17.04 -10.11
CA ALA A 143 31.43 -16.49 -11.43
C ALA A 143 31.00 -17.45 -12.57
N ARG A 144 31.29 -18.76 -12.44
CA ARG A 144 30.83 -19.79 -13.39
C ARG A 144 29.30 -19.93 -13.41
N LYS A 145 28.66 -19.94 -12.24
CA LYS A 145 27.19 -20.06 -12.13
C LYS A 145 26.45 -18.88 -12.75
N HIS A 146 27.07 -17.70 -12.76
CA HIS A 146 26.48 -16.46 -13.25
C HIS A 146 27.06 -15.98 -14.60
N GLY A 147 27.91 -16.79 -15.28
CA GLY A 147 28.40 -16.50 -16.63
C GLY A 147 29.38 -15.32 -16.72
N LEU A 148 30.13 -15.07 -15.64
CA LEU A 148 31.09 -13.95 -15.52
C LEU A 148 32.55 -14.39 -15.74
N ALA A 149 32.79 -15.67 -16.01
CA ALA A 149 34.10 -16.31 -16.18
C ALA A 149 34.16 -17.10 -17.48
#